data_AF-A0A8S9PB58-F1
#
_entry.id   AF-A0A8S9PB58-F1
#
_cell.length_a   1.000
_cell.length_b   1.000
_cell.length_c   1.000
_cell.angle_alpha   90.00
_cell.angle_beta   90.00
_cell.angle_gamma   90.00
#
_symmetry.space_group_name_H-M   'P 1'
#
loop_
_entity.id
_entity.type
_entity.pdbx_description
1 polymer ?
#
loop_
_entity_poly.entity_id
_entity_poly.type
_entity_poly.pdbx_seq_one_letter_code
_entity_poly.pdbx_strand_id
1 'polypeptide(L)'
;MLKRVLDEYNLRYKTIVEANVHTAIIAIKGNPKLAEDAIVDAGLEASVCEGGFPKDQSPLTDLTQKMAKICDVTRAIVRMFL
;
A
#
# COMPACT_ATOMS: atom_id res chain seq x y z
N MET A 1 -11.18 16.04 -14.51
CA MET A 1 -11.33 15.49 -13.14
C MET A 1 -10.70 14.11 -13.02
N LEU A 2 -11.07 13.14 -13.86
CA LEU A 2 -10.52 11.77 -13.88
C LEU A 2 -8.99 11.69 -14.00
N LYS A 3 -8.38 12.48 -14.91
CA LYS A 3 -6.92 12.50 -15.10
C LYS A 3 -6.15 12.77 -13.81
N ARG A 4 -6.58 13.75 -13.01
CA ARG A 4 -5.94 14.09 -11.73
C ARG A 4 -5.98 12.92 -10.75
N VAL A 5 -7.11 12.21 -10.69
CA VAL A 5 -7.28 11.04 -9.81
C VAL A 5 -6.36 9.90 -10.28
N LEU A 6 -6.25 9.67 -11.59
CA LEU A 6 -5.34 8.67 -12.14
C LEU A 6 -3.86 9.02 -11.93
N ASP A 7 -3.50 10.30 -12.03
CA ASP A 7 -2.15 10.78 -11.74
C ASP A 7 -1.79 10.55 -10.25
N GLU A 8 -2.76 10.77 -9.34
CA GLU A 8 -2.60 10.47 -7.92
C GLU A 8 -2.44 8.95 -7.69
N TYR A 9 -3.19 8.11 -8.39
CA TYR A 9 -2.99 6.65 -8.36
C TYR A 9 -1.58 6.23 -8.74
N ASN A 10 -1.09 6.74 -9.86
CA ASN A 10 0.25 6.42 -10.33
C ASN A 10 1.31 6.82 -9.31
N LEU A 11 1.17 7.99 -8.69
CA LEU A 11 2.10 8.44 -7.64
C LEU A 11 2.04 7.51 -6.42
N ARG A 12 0.86 7.17 -5.93
CA ARG A 12 0.70 6.31 -4.74
C ARG A 12 1.21 4.89 -4.98
N TYR A 13 0.89 4.28 -6.12
CA TYR A 13 1.42 2.96 -6.47
C TYR A 13 2.94 2.97 -6.68
N LYS A 14 3.49 4.07 -7.19
CA LYS A 14 4.93 4.26 -7.24
C LYS A 14 5.53 4.31 -5.82
N THR A 15 4.93 5.05 -4.89
CA THR A 15 5.34 5.08 -3.47
C THR A 15 5.25 3.69 -2.82
N ILE A 16 4.18 2.94 -3.07
CA ILE A 16 4.01 1.57 -2.57
C ILE A 16 5.21 0.70 -2.99
N VAL A 17 5.57 0.71 -4.27
CA VAL A 17 6.61 -0.18 -4.80
C VAL A 17 8.02 0.32 -4.44
N GLU A 18 8.31 1.59 -4.74
CA GLU A 18 9.67 2.13 -4.67
C GLU A 18 10.10 2.50 -3.25
N ALA A 19 9.15 2.88 -2.39
CA ALA A 19 9.45 3.25 -1.00
C ALA A 19 9.03 2.15 -0.02
N ASN A 20 7.73 1.82 0.03
CA ASN A 20 7.19 1.01 1.13
C ASN A 20 7.64 -0.46 1.06
N VAL A 21 7.42 -1.12 -0.08
CA VAL A 21 7.85 -2.51 -0.30
C VAL A 21 9.37 -2.63 -0.24
N HIS A 22 10.09 -1.68 -0.85
CA HIS A 22 11.54 -1.65 -0.79
C HIS A 22 12.07 -1.54 0.65
N THR A 23 11.50 -0.62 1.44
CA THR A 23 11.87 -0.44 2.86
C THR A 23 11.58 -1.69 3.66
N ALA A 24 10.42 -2.31 3.48
CA ALA A 24 10.06 -3.55 4.18
C ALA A 24 11.05 -4.69 3.89
N ILE A 25 11.47 -4.87 2.64
CA ILE A 25 12.44 -5.90 2.23
C ILE A 25 13.80 -5.71 2.91
N ILE A 26 14.26 -4.46 3.05
CA ILE A 26 15.53 -4.17 3.70
C ILE A 26 15.40 -4.34 5.23
N ALA A 27 14.35 -3.76 5.80
CA ALA A 27 14.18 -3.65 7.24
C ALA A 27 13.88 -5.00 7.91
N ILE A 28 13.23 -5.95 7.22
CA ILE A 28 12.80 -7.22 7.83
C ILE A 28 13.94 -8.03 8.46
N LYS A 29 15.18 -7.87 7.98
CA LYS A 29 16.34 -8.61 8.50
C LYS A 29 16.95 -8.03 9.79
N GLY A 30 16.62 -6.79 10.15
CA GLY A 30 17.29 -6.10 11.27
C GLY A 30 16.38 -5.23 12.11
N ASN A 31 15.36 -4.62 11.53
CA ASN A 31 14.34 -3.85 12.22
C ASN A 31 12.93 -4.25 11.71
N PRO A 32 12.38 -5.38 12.19
CA PRO A 32 11.07 -5.85 11.78
C PRO A 32 9.94 -4.85 12.09
N LYS A 33 10.11 -3.97 13.10
CA LYS A 33 9.14 -2.92 13.38
C LYS A 33 9.05 -1.89 12.25
N LEU A 34 10.18 -1.46 11.72
CA LEU A 34 10.22 -0.58 10.53
C LEU A 34 9.63 -1.28 9.30
N ALA A 35 9.85 -2.59 9.15
CA ALA A 35 9.22 -3.36 8.07
C ALA A 35 7.70 -3.43 8.22
N GLU A 36 7.20 -3.60 9.45
CA GLU A 36 5.77 -3.59 9.73
C GLU A 36 5.14 -2.24 9.36
N ASP A 37 5.74 -1.15 9.81
CA ASP A 37 5.24 0.21 9.59
C ASP A 37 5.22 0.55 8.08
N ALA A 38 6.26 0.17 7.34
CA ALA A 38 6.28 0.36 5.88
C ALA A 38 5.16 -0.41 5.16
N ILE A 39 4.80 -1.61 5.62
CA ILE A 39 3.70 -2.39 5.05
C ILE A 39 2.33 -1.80 5.43
N VAL A 40 2.19 -1.25 6.64
CA VAL A 40 0.99 -0.49 7.03
C VAL A 40 0.79 0.70 6.08
N ASP A 41 1.85 1.45 5.81
CA ASP A 41 1.81 2.60 4.90
C ASP A 41 1.44 2.18 3.48
N ALA A 42 1.97 1.06 2.97
CA ALA A 42 1.57 0.52 1.66
C ALA A 42 0.06 0.24 1.56
N GLY A 43 -0.54 -0.31 2.62
CA GLY A 43 -1.98 -0.56 2.68
C GLY A 43 -2.80 0.73 2.71
N LEU A 44 -2.32 1.74 3.45
CA LEU A 44 -2.95 3.05 3.51
C LEU A 44 -2.92 3.75 2.15
N GLU A 45 -1.76 3.77 1.48
CA GLU A 45 -1.62 4.36 0.15
C GLU A 45 -2.61 3.75 -0.86
N ALA A 46 -2.76 2.43 -0.84
CA ALA A 46 -3.72 1.72 -1.70
C ALA A 46 -5.18 2.06 -1.35
N SER A 47 -5.49 2.36 -0.08
CA SER A 47 -6.84 2.68 0.37
C SER A 47 -7.25 4.12 0.03
N VAL A 48 -6.33 5.08 0.17
CA VAL A 48 -6.59 6.50 -0.14
C VAL A 48 -6.92 6.70 -1.62
N CYS A 49 -6.27 5.92 -2.48
CA CYS A 49 -6.60 5.78 -3.90
C CYS A 49 -8.12 5.66 -4.16
N GLU A 50 -8.85 4.81 -3.45
CA GLU A 50 -10.30 4.64 -3.67
C GLU A 50 -11.12 5.90 -3.37
N GLY A 51 -10.70 6.72 -2.40
CA GLY A 51 -11.42 7.92 -1.98
C GLY A 51 -11.45 9.05 -3.01
N GLY A 52 -10.60 8.99 -4.04
CA GLY A 52 -10.54 9.99 -5.12
C GLY A 52 -11.61 9.81 -6.20
N PHE A 53 -12.28 8.66 -6.23
CA PHE A 53 -13.31 8.36 -7.22
C PHE A 53 -14.72 8.58 -6.66
N PRO A 54 -15.69 8.96 -7.51
CA PRO A 54 -17.10 8.80 -7.16
C PRO A 54 -17.38 7.35 -6.79
N LYS A 55 -18.34 7.15 -5.89
CA LYS A 55 -18.71 5.82 -5.40
C LYS A 55 -18.92 4.84 -6.56
N ASP A 56 -18.28 3.67 -6.46
CA ASP A 56 -18.36 2.57 -7.43
C ASP A 56 -17.85 2.91 -8.85
N GLN A 57 -17.01 3.94 -9.00
CA GLN A 57 -16.44 4.35 -10.30
C GLN A 57 -14.91 4.22 -10.40
N SER A 58 -14.24 3.70 -9.35
CA SER A 58 -12.80 3.43 -9.44
C SER A 58 -12.57 2.27 -10.42
N PRO A 59 -11.75 2.44 -11.47
CA PRO A 59 -11.41 1.37 -12.40
C PRO A 59 -10.47 0.33 -11.77
N LEU A 60 -10.00 0.56 -10.54
CA LEU A 60 -8.96 -0.23 -9.88
C LEU A 60 -9.38 -0.74 -8.50
N THR A 61 -10.67 -0.66 -8.13
CA THR A 61 -11.20 -1.12 -6.83
C THR A 61 -10.77 -2.53 -6.46
N ASP A 62 -10.84 -3.46 -7.40
CA ASP A 62 -10.43 -4.84 -7.12
C ASP A 62 -8.92 -4.95 -6.81
N LEU A 63 -8.09 -4.11 -7.42
CA LEU A 63 -6.65 -4.13 -7.21
C LEU A 63 -6.26 -3.45 -5.90
N THR A 64 -6.86 -2.31 -5.57
CA THR A 64 -6.62 -1.61 -4.30
C THR A 64 -7.08 -2.46 -3.11
N GLN A 65 -8.23 -3.12 -3.21
CA GLN A 65 -8.71 -4.06 -2.18
C GLN A 65 -7.78 -5.27 -2.01
N LYS A 66 -7.26 -5.82 -3.11
CA LYS A 66 -6.27 -6.92 -3.04
C LYS A 66 -4.99 -6.44 -2.37
N MET A 67 -4.49 -5.26 -2.72
CA MET A 67 -3.29 -4.71 -2.12
C MET A 67 -3.46 -4.50 -0.61
N ALA A 68 -4.59 -3.94 -0.16
CA ALA A 68 -4.88 -3.78 1.26
C ALA A 68 -4.86 -5.12 2.02
N LYS A 69 -5.50 -6.17 1.46
CA LYS A 69 -5.48 -7.52 2.03
C LYS A 69 -4.08 -8.14 2.08
N ILE A 70 -3.28 -7.94 1.03
CA ILE A 70 -1.88 -8.40 0.98
C ILE A 70 -1.06 -7.69 2.07
N CYS A 71 -1.24 -6.38 2.26
CA CYS A 71 -0.58 -5.64 3.33
C CYS A 71 -0.99 -6.14 4.71
N ASP A 72 -2.27 -6.45 4.95
CA ASP A 72 -2.73 -7.00 6.21
C ASP A 72 -2.09 -8.35 6.54
N VAL A 73 -2.05 -9.28 5.57
CA VAL A 73 -1.40 -10.58 5.74
C VAL A 73 0.10 -10.41 5.95
N THR A 74 0.75 -9.56 5.15
CA THR A 74 2.20 -9.31 5.25
C THR A 74 2.55 -8.70 6.61
N ARG A 75 1.77 -7.73 7.09
CA ARG A 75 1.92 -7.14 8.43
C ARG A 75 1.80 -8.20 9.51
N ALA A 76 0.83 -9.10 9.41
CA ALA A 76 0.67 -10.19 10.38
C ALA A 76 1.89 -11.13 10.40
N ILE A 77 2.48 -11.43 9.23
CA ILE A 77 3.71 -12.22 9.12
C ILE A 77 4.89 -11.46 9.73
N VAL A 78 5.09 -10.18 9.39
CA VAL A 78 6.19 -9.36 9.92
C VAL A 78 6.13 -9.26 11.44
N ARG A 79 4.92 -9.18 12.01
CA ARG A 79 4.71 -9.17 13.48
C ARG A 79 5.26 -10.40 14.20
N MET A 80 5.40 -11.54 13.51
CA MET A 80 5.99 -12.74 14.10
C MET A 80 7.50 -12.58 14.38
N PHE A 81 8.13 -11.55 13.85
CA PHE A 81 9.56 -11.26 14.01
C PHE A 81 9.84 -10.10 14.99
N LEU A 82 8.82 -9.53 15.63
CA LEU A 82 8.97 -8.44 16.62
C LEU A 82 9.48 -8.94 17.98
#